data_AF-A0A8S3IM84-F1
#
_entry.id   AF-A0A8S3IM84-F1
#
_cell.length_a   1.000
_cell.length_b   1.000
_cell.length_c   1.000
_cell.angle_alpha   90.00
_cell.angle_beta   90.00
_cell.angle_gamma   90.00
#
_symmetry.space_group_name_H-M   'P 1'
#
loop_
_entity.id
_entity.type
_entity.pdbx_description
1 polymer ?
#
loop_
_entity_poly.entity_id
_entity_poly.type
_entity_poly.pdbx_seq_one_letter_code
_entity_poly.pdbx_strand_id
1 'polypeptide(L)'
;FFVQVTVDEKFSEPLALIDLFGFRGEKTSSSSTYMEHYEKSLNKALELYPAKDSIIVIEEDLILSPDFLYSLALLSETFQKDETISGIQLWNPNSYDAINGSIDLIYRVDNFFGLGYQLKRTFYDKNMKVSFKQCCSKRVWDKWKFSNTLPSSSFLMPDISRIFRRPIDGNRMNTKYLETLFNRKRQTSL
;
A
#
# COMPACT_ATOMS: atom_id res chain seq x y z
N PHE A 1 1.46 3.55 16.93
CA PHE A 1 2.01 3.25 15.59
C PHE A 1 3.41 3.82 15.49
N PHE A 2 4.34 3.14 14.82
CA PHE A 2 5.66 3.70 14.52
C PHE A 2 5.67 4.09 13.05
N VAL A 3 6.04 5.33 12.76
CA VAL A 3 6.18 5.82 11.39
C VAL A 3 7.66 5.79 11.04
N GLN A 4 7.98 5.08 9.96
CA GLN A 4 9.32 5.00 9.40
C GLN A 4 9.24 5.48 7.96
N VAL A 5 10.00 6.51 7.61
CA VAL A 5 10.13 6.98 6.24
C VAL A 5 11.41 6.40 5.66
N THR A 6 11.31 5.69 4.56
CA THR A 6 12.45 5.12 3.84
C THR A 6 12.73 5.97 2.61
N VAL A 7 13.98 6.39 2.43
CA VAL A 7 14.38 7.26 1.31
C VAL A 7 15.52 6.60 0.56
N ASP A 8 15.44 6.57 -0.77
CA ASP A 8 16.59 6.14 -1.58
C ASP A 8 17.70 7.19 -1.44
N GLU A 9 18.92 6.75 -1.11
CA GLU A 9 20.05 7.65 -0.83
C GLU A 9 20.38 8.63 -1.96
N LYS A 10 19.95 8.35 -3.20
CA LYS A 10 20.04 9.27 -4.34
C LYS A 10 19.29 10.59 -4.13
N PHE A 11 18.25 10.60 -3.30
CA PHE A 11 17.40 11.76 -3.07
C PHE A 11 17.59 12.26 -1.63
N SER A 12 18.34 13.35 -1.48
CA SER A 12 18.59 13.96 -0.16
C SER A 12 17.48 14.92 0.29
N GLU A 13 16.72 15.50 -0.66
CA GLU A 13 15.68 16.49 -0.38
C GLU A 13 14.60 16.00 0.61
N PRO A 14 14.05 14.77 0.52
CA PRO A 14 13.01 14.32 1.44
C PRO A 14 13.47 14.27 2.91
N LEU A 15 14.79 14.16 3.16
CA LEU A 15 15.32 14.08 4.53
C LEU A 15 15.10 15.37 5.32
N ALA A 16 15.15 16.53 4.67
CA ALA A 16 14.90 17.81 5.33
C ALA A 16 13.43 17.92 5.79
N LEU A 17 12.49 17.39 4.99
CA LEU A 17 11.07 17.34 5.38
C LEU A 17 10.84 16.35 6.53
N ILE A 18 11.48 15.18 6.47
CA ILE A 18 11.40 14.18 7.54
C ILE A 18 11.86 14.77 8.87
N ASP A 19 13.00 15.48 8.87
CA ASP A 19 13.55 16.14 10.05
C ASP A 19 12.62 17.27 10.55
N LEU A 20 12.13 18.12 9.63
CA LEU A 20 11.20 19.20 9.95
C LEU A 20 9.95 18.73 10.70
N PHE A 21 9.39 17.58 10.31
CA PHE A 21 8.21 17.00 10.95
C PHE A 21 8.52 16.02 12.09
N GLY A 22 9.80 15.83 12.44
CA GLY A 22 10.23 14.97 13.54
C GLY A 22 10.00 13.47 13.30
N PHE A 23 9.93 13.03 12.04
CA PHE A 23 9.80 11.62 11.70
C PHE A 23 11.16 10.92 11.67
N ARG A 24 11.15 9.58 11.84
CA ARG A 24 12.35 8.77 11.64
C ARG A 24 12.55 8.49 10.15
N GLY A 25 13.69 8.93 9.62
CA GLY A 25 14.12 8.68 8.25
C GLY A 25 15.24 7.64 8.19
N GLU A 26 15.12 6.68 7.29
CA GLU A 26 16.15 5.67 7.03
C GLU A 26 16.51 5.67 5.55
N LYS A 27 17.80 5.75 5.27
CA LYS A 27 18.29 5.66 3.90
C LYS A 27 18.39 4.20 3.48
N THR A 28 17.91 3.89 2.28
CA THR A 28 18.21 2.64 1.60
C THR A 28 19.34 2.87 0.61
N SER A 29 20.15 1.85 0.35
CA SER A 29 21.13 1.90 -0.73
C SER A 29 20.46 2.19 -2.08
N SER A 30 21.21 2.84 -2.96
CA SER A 30 20.75 3.31 -4.26
C SER A 30 20.09 2.18 -5.05
N SER A 31 18.91 2.47 -5.60
CA SER A 31 18.13 1.53 -6.39
C SER A 31 18.08 1.96 -7.84
N SER A 32 18.10 0.99 -8.76
CA SER A 32 18.00 1.23 -10.20
C SER A 32 16.56 1.40 -10.65
N THR A 33 15.62 0.85 -9.89
CA THR A 33 14.18 0.91 -10.18
C THR A 33 13.38 1.23 -8.93
N TYR A 34 12.16 1.73 -9.14
CA TYR A 34 11.20 1.91 -8.06
C TYR A 34 10.93 0.61 -7.28
N MET A 35 10.75 -0.51 -7.98
CA MET A 35 10.43 -1.79 -7.32
C MET A 35 11.57 -2.31 -6.45
N GLU A 36 12.83 -2.07 -6.85
CA GLU A 36 13.99 -2.39 -6.03
C GLU A 36 14.03 -1.53 -4.76
N HIS A 37 13.77 -0.23 -4.87
CA HIS A 37 13.66 0.64 -3.69
C HIS A 37 12.55 0.17 -2.77
N TYR A 38 11.37 -0.13 -3.33
CA TYR A 38 10.22 -0.62 -2.59
C TYR A 38 10.51 -1.91 -1.81
N GLU A 39 11.17 -2.88 -2.45
CA GLU A 39 11.60 -4.12 -1.80
C GLU A 39 12.55 -3.85 -0.63
N LYS A 40 13.58 -3.03 -0.84
CA LYS A 40 14.54 -2.64 0.21
C LYS A 40 13.83 -1.95 1.37
N SER A 41 12.88 -1.06 1.09
CA SER A 41 12.11 -0.32 2.09
C SER A 41 11.27 -1.24 2.96
N LEU A 42 10.59 -2.23 2.37
CA LEU A 42 9.82 -3.23 3.14
C LEU A 42 10.72 -4.09 4.03
N ASN A 43 11.84 -4.58 3.49
CA ASN A 43 12.81 -5.38 4.25
C ASN A 43 13.36 -4.58 5.43
N LYS A 44 13.82 -3.35 5.16
CA LYS A 44 14.37 -2.44 6.18
C LYS A 44 13.36 -2.15 7.29
N ALA A 45 12.11 -1.87 6.95
CA ALA A 45 11.07 -1.63 7.95
C ALA A 45 10.82 -2.86 8.84
N LEU A 46 10.75 -4.06 8.28
CA LEU A 46 10.54 -5.30 9.05
C LEU A 46 11.76 -5.71 9.88
N GLU A 47 12.98 -5.37 9.44
CA GLU A 47 14.22 -5.55 10.20
C GLU A 47 14.30 -4.62 11.40
N LEU A 48 13.89 -3.35 11.26
CA LEU A 48 13.88 -2.37 12.34
C LEU A 48 12.85 -2.70 13.43
N TYR A 49 11.77 -3.39 13.07
CA TYR A 49 10.68 -3.71 13.99
C TYR A 49 10.39 -5.22 14.01
N PRO A 50 11.34 -6.05 14.52
CA PRO A 50 11.26 -7.51 14.42
C PRO A 50 10.12 -8.11 15.25
N ALA A 51 9.56 -7.39 16.22
CA ALA A 51 8.42 -7.82 17.04
C ALA A 51 7.05 -7.47 16.43
N LYS A 52 7.00 -6.91 15.21
CA LYS A 52 5.74 -6.56 14.55
C LYS A 52 5.28 -7.67 13.61
N ASP A 53 4.00 -8.03 13.72
CA ASP A 53 3.35 -9.08 12.94
C ASP A 53 2.72 -8.57 11.64
N SER A 54 2.71 -7.25 11.45
CA SER A 54 2.22 -6.62 10.22
C SER A 54 2.91 -5.29 9.96
N ILE A 55 2.81 -4.84 8.71
CA ILE A 55 3.34 -3.57 8.23
C ILE A 55 2.23 -2.79 7.52
N ILE A 56 2.19 -1.47 7.73
CA ILE A 56 1.35 -0.54 6.96
C ILE A 56 2.25 0.17 5.95
N VAL A 57 1.83 0.20 4.69
CA VAL A 57 2.61 0.76 3.58
C VAL A 57 1.82 1.88 2.93
N ILE A 58 2.43 3.06 2.89
CA ILE A 58 1.88 4.29 2.33
C ILE A 58 2.93 4.86 1.37
N GLU A 59 2.55 5.07 0.10
CA GLU A 59 3.40 5.74 -0.88
C GLU A 59 3.30 7.27 -0.72
N GLU A 60 4.34 8.00 -1.11
CA GLU A 60 4.44 9.47 -0.94
C GLU A 60 3.36 10.26 -1.72
N ASP A 61 2.77 9.65 -2.74
CA ASP A 61 1.76 10.28 -3.60
C ASP A 61 0.32 10.04 -3.12
N LEU A 62 0.15 9.43 -1.94
CA LEU A 62 -1.14 9.19 -1.31
C LEU A 62 -1.52 10.32 -0.35
N ILE A 63 -2.77 10.75 -0.46
CA ILE A 63 -3.48 11.57 0.51
C ILE A 63 -4.37 10.62 1.32
N LEU A 64 -4.20 10.61 2.63
CA LEU A 64 -4.94 9.73 3.54
C LEU A 64 -6.24 10.42 3.99
N SER A 65 -7.34 9.68 4.08
CA SER A 65 -8.56 10.20 4.69
C SER A 65 -8.36 10.45 6.19
N PRO A 66 -9.13 11.38 6.81
CA PRO A 66 -9.06 11.63 8.25
C PRO A 66 -9.34 10.37 9.09
N ASP A 67 -10.12 9.42 8.55
CA ASP A 67 -10.47 8.15 9.19
C ASP A 67 -9.57 6.96 8.77
N PHE A 68 -8.43 7.19 8.10
CA PHE A 68 -7.55 6.12 7.61
C PHE A 68 -7.11 5.15 8.74
N LEU A 69 -6.55 5.68 9.83
CA LEU A 69 -6.11 4.84 10.96
C LEU A 69 -7.29 4.25 11.74
N TYR A 70 -8.41 4.98 11.81
CA TYR A 70 -9.63 4.50 12.44
C TYR A 70 -10.20 3.29 11.69
N SER A 71 -10.21 3.34 10.36
CA SER A 71 -10.62 2.23 9.50
C SER A 71 -9.74 0.98 9.70
N LEU A 72 -8.42 1.15 9.80
CA LEU A 72 -7.52 0.03 10.12
C LEU A 72 -7.80 -0.55 11.52
N ALA A 73 -8.07 0.32 12.50
CA ALA A 73 -8.37 -0.11 13.87
C ALA A 73 -9.67 -0.93 13.93
N LEU A 74 -10.73 -0.49 13.24
CA LEU A 74 -12.00 -1.22 13.15
C LEU A 74 -11.84 -2.61 12.51
N LEU A 75 -10.96 -2.73 11.51
CA LEU A 75 -10.72 -4.00 10.80
C LEU A 75 -9.70 -4.90 11.51
N SER A 76 -9.02 -4.40 12.55
CA SER A 76 -7.87 -5.07 13.17
C SER A 76 -8.24 -6.41 13.80
N GLU A 77 -9.42 -6.52 14.42
CA GLU A 77 -9.83 -7.77 15.07
C GLU A 77 -10.03 -8.89 14.05
N THR A 78 -10.81 -8.63 12.99
CA THR A 78 -11.04 -9.56 11.89
C THR A 78 -9.73 -9.92 11.19
N PHE A 79 -8.89 -8.92 10.92
CA PHE A 79 -7.57 -9.10 10.31
C PHE A 79 -6.66 -10.01 11.13
N GLN A 80 -6.66 -9.89 12.47
CA GLN A 80 -5.83 -10.72 13.34
C GLN A 80 -6.38 -12.13 13.52
N LYS A 81 -7.69 -12.29 13.70
CA LYS A 81 -8.33 -13.58 14.01
C LYS A 81 -8.52 -14.48 12.80
N ASP A 82 -8.77 -13.92 11.61
CA ASP A 82 -8.98 -14.71 10.40
C ASP A 82 -7.65 -14.98 9.69
N GLU A 83 -7.19 -16.23 9.75
CA GLU A 83 -5.96 -16.70 9.10
C GLU A 83 -6.03 -16.65 7.56
N THR A 84 -7.23 -16.63 7.00
CA THR A 84 -7.46 -16.54 5.56
C THR A 84 -7.45 -15.10 5.03
N ILE A 85 -7.30 -14.10 5.91
CA ILE A 85 -7.08 -12.71 5.53
C ILE A 85 -5.58 -12.41 5.61
N SER A 86 -5.01 -12.00 4.48
CA SER A 86 -3.59 -11.69 4.34
C SER A 86 -3.27 -10.21 4.60
N GLY A 87 -4.25 -9.33 4.36
CA GLY A 87 -4.05 -7.88 4.43
C GLY A 87 -5.36 -7.10 4.45
N ILE A 88 -5.22 -5.80 4.70
CA ILE A 88 -6.25 -4.78 4.52
C ILE A 88 -5.74 -3.83 3.45
N GLN A 89 -6.51 -3.51 2.43
CA GLN A 89 -6.19 -2.49 1.44
C GLN A 89 -7.26 -1.41 1.46
N LEU A 90 -6.84 -0.15 1.48
CA LEU A 90 -7.75 0.97 1.66
C LEU A 90 -8.06 1.74 0.37
N TRP A 91 -7.63 1.18 -0.75
CA TRP A 91 -7.98 1.65 -2.08
C TRP A 91 -8.89 0.64 -2.79
N ASN A 92 -10.08 1.10 -3.17
CA ASN A 92 -10.99 0.38 -4.04
C ASN A 92 -10.92 0.97 -5.46
N PRO A 93 -10.41 0.22 -6.46
CA PRO A 93 -10.31 0.71 -7.84
C PRO A 93 -11.66 1.06 -8.48
N ASN A 94 -12.78 0.60 -7.90
CA ASN A 94 -14.14 0.82 -8.38
C ASN A 94 -14.91 1.92 -7.63
N SER A 95 -14.29 2.61 -6.66
CA SER A 95 -14.91 3.70 -5.88
C SER A 95 -15.10 5.02 -6.68
N TYR A 96 -15.70 4.98 -7.86
CA TYR A 96 -15.94 6.18 -8.67
C TYR A 96 -17.16 6.98 -8.19
N ASP A 97 -17.14 8.31 -8.32
CA ASP A 97 -18.25 9.21 -7.90
C ASP A 97 -19.62 8.82 -8.46
N ALA A 98 -19.64 8.27 -9.68
CA ALA A 98 -20.86 7.86 -10.36
C ALA A 98 -21.49 6.57 -9.78
N ILE A 99 -20.80 5.88 -8.87
CA ILE A 99 -21.24 4.65 -8.23
C ILE A 99 -21.61 5.01 -6.78
N ASN A 100 -22.85 4.71 -6.40
CA ASN A 100 -23.30 4.92 -5.01
C ASN A 100 -22.57 3.92 -4.09
N GLY A 101 -21.64 4.43 -3.27
CA GLY A 101 -20.94 3.64 -2.27
C GLY A 101 -21.49 3.83 -0.85
N SER A 102 -21.08 2.95 0.06
CA SER A 102 -21.35 3.03 1.50
C SER A 102 -20.04 3.13 2.28
N ILE A 103 -19.98 4.06 3.23
CA ILE A 103 -18.80 4.24 4.07
C ILE A 103 -18.59 3.05 5.03
N ASP A 104 -19.67 2.37 5.43
CA ASP A 104 -19.63 1.28 6.41
C ASP A 104 -19.47 -0.11 5.78
N LEU A 105 -19.46 -0.20 4.45
CA LEU A 105 -19.37 -1.46 3.74
C LEU A 105 -17.92 -1.88 3.49
N ILE A 106 -17.61 -3.12 3.86
CA ILE A 106 -16.30 -3.75 3.68
C ILE A 106 -16.47 -5.04 2.87
N TYR A 107 -15.66 -5.17 1.83
CA TYR A 107 -15.56 -6.36 1.01
C TYR A 107 -14.39 -7.24 1.43
N ARG A 108 -14.53 -8.53 1.16
CA ARG A 108 -13.43 -9.49 1.12
C ARG A 108 -13.13 -9.81 -0.33
N VAL A 109 -11.90 -9.58 -0.78
CA VAL A 109 -11.50 -9.72 -2.18
C VAL A 109 -10.23 -10.55 -2.30
N ASP A 110 -10.11 -11.30 -3.39
CA ASP A 110 -8.93 -12.14 -3.64
C ASP A 110 -7.81 -11.37 -4.36
N ASN A 111 -8.16 -10.24 -4.97
CA ASN A 111 -7.20 -9.40 -5.68
C ASN A 111 -6.53 -8.40 -4.74
N PHE A 112 -5.21 -8.33 -4.85
CA PHE A 112 -4.42 -7.28 -4.23
C PHE A 112 -4.26 -6.10 -5.19
N PHE A 113 -4.79 -4.95 -4.80
CA PHE A 113 -4.72 -3.68 -5.53
C PHE A 113 -3.70 -2.70 -4.94
N GLY A 114 -3.27 -2.94 -3.69
CA GLY A 114 -2.27 -2.12 -3.01
C GLY A 114 -2.79 -0.74 -2.61
N LEU A 115 -1.89 0.25 -2.63
CA LEU A 115 -2.10 1.67 -2.28
C LEU A 115 -2.74 1.87 -0.89
N GLY A 116 -1.91 2.18 0.11
CA GLY A 116 -2.38 2.38 1.47
C GLY A 116 -2.93 1.08 2.05
N TYR A 117 -2.05 0.15 2.38
CA TYR A 117 -2.45 -1.19 2.81
C TYR A 117 -1.68 -1.66 4.03
N GLN A 118 -2.29 -2.55 4.80
CA GLN A 118 -1.68 -3.30 5.88
C GLN A 118 -1.50 -4.76 5.45
N LEU A 119 -0.35 -5.36 5.74
CA LEU A 119 0.01 -6.71 5.33
C LEU A 119 0.53 -7.52 6.51
N LYS A 120 0.09 -8.78 6.65
CA LYS A 120 0.70 -9.72 7.60
C LYS A 120 2.15 -9.98 7.21
N ARG A 121 3.05 -9.98 8.19
CA ARG A 121 4.45 -10.30 8.00
C ARG A 121 4.64 -11.73 7.46
N THR A 122 3.86 -12.69 7.99
CA THR A 122 3.87 -14.08 7.52
C THR A 122 3.54 -14.18 6.03
N PHE A 123 2.60 -13.36 5.54
CA PHE A 123 2.28 -13.30 4.12
C PHE A 123 3.43 -12.71 3.30
N TYR A 124 4.03 -11.61 3.76
CA TYR A 124 5.17 -10.98 3.10
C TYR A 124 6.35 -11.96 2.99
N ASP A 125 6.76 -12.57 4.10
CA ASP A 125 7.92 -13.46 4.14
C ASP A 125 7.74 -14.69 3.22
N LYS A 126 6.53 -15.26 3.17
CA LYS A 126 6.23 -16.46 2.37
C LYS A 126 6.01 -16.19 0.88
N ASN A 127 5.40 -15.05 0.53
CA ASN A 127 4.87 -14.82 -0.82
C ASN A 127 5.54 -13.67 -1.58
N MET A 128 6.23 -12.78 -0.88
CA MET A 128 6.83 -11.59 -1.47
C MET A 128 8.34 -11.59 -1.31
N LYS A 129 8.87 -11.78 -0.10
CA LYS A 129 10.31 -11.64 0.18
C LYS A 129 11.17 -12.60 -0.65
N VAL A 130 10.74 -13.85 -0.78
CA VAL A 130 11.51 -14.89 -1.49
C VAL A 130 11.40 -14.78 -3.02
N SER A 131 10.31 -14.19 -3.52
CA SER A 131 9.95 -14.18 -4.94
C SER A 131 9.59 -12.79 -5.46
N PHE A 132 10.16 -11.73 -4.87
CA PHE A 132 9.74 -10.35 -5.12
C PHE A 132 9.79 -9.98 -6.61
N LYS A 133 10.87 -10.36 -7.29
CA LYS A 133 11.03 -10.15 -8.75
C LYS A 133 9.99 -10.91 -9.60
N GLN A 134 9.44 -12.01 -9.08
CA GLN A 134 8.44 -12.81 -9.79
C GLN A 134 7.03 -12.27 -9.54
N CYS A 135 6.67 -11.96 -8.29
CA CYS A 135 5.33 -11.49 -7.94
C CYS A 135 5.09 -10.01 -8.24
N CYS A 136 6.14 -9.21 -8.09
CA CYS A 136 6.05 -7.81 -7.73
C CYS A 136 7.07 -6.97 -8.54
N SER A 137 7.36 -7.37 -9.78
CA SER A 137 8.29 -6.65 -10.68
C SER A 137 7.71 -5.39 -11.32
N LYS A 138 6.39 -5.21 -11.25
CA LYS A 138 5.67 -4.04 -11.77
C LYS A 138 5.00 -3.27 -10.64
N ARG A 139 4.34 -2.15 -10.95
CA ARG A 139 3.57 -1.39 -9.95
C ARG A 139 2.43 -2.24 -9.42
N VAL A 140 1.99 -1.96 -8.19
CA VAL A 140 0.98 -2.78 -7.50
C VAL A 140 -0.35 -2.84 -8.24
N TRP A 141 -0.73 -1.74 -8.91
CA TRP A 141 -1.93 -1.67 -9.75
C TRP A 141 -1.82 -2.46 -11.06
N ASP A 142 -0.62 -2.92 -11.45
CA ASP A 142 -0.41 -3.84 -12.58
C ASP A 142 -0.70 -5.31 -12.22
N LYS A 143 -1.42 -5.55 -11.12
CA LYS A 143 -1.92 -6.84 -10.63
C LYS A 143 -0.79 -7.80 -10.25
N TRP A 144 -0.23 -7.60 -9.05
CA TRP A 144 0.70 -8.57 -8.48
C TRP A 144 0.05 -9.94 -8.36
N LYS A 145 0.84 -10.97 -8.66
CA LYS A 145 0.42 -12.37 -8.59
C LYS A 145 1.39 -13.13 -7.71
N PHE A 146 0.86 -13.77 -6.69
CA PHE A 146 1.69 -14.52 -5.74
C PHE A 146 1.74 -15.99 -6.18
N SER A 147 2.96 -16.53 -6.30
CA SER A 147 3.23 -17.86 -6.87
C SER A 147 2.75 -19.02 -5.99
N ASN A 148 2.58 -18.75 -4.70
CA ASN A 148 2.09 -19.74 -3.75
C ASN A 148 0.57 -19.60 -3.64
N THR A 149 -0.09 -20.62 -4.17
CA THR A 149 -1.45 -21.08 -3.86
C THR A 149 -1.60 -21.28 -2.34
N LEU A 150 -1.79 -20.21 -1.58
CA LEU A 150 -2.77 -20.31 -0.50
C LEU A 150 -4.13 -20.24 -1.20
N PRO A 151 -4.96 -21.29 -1.17
CA PRO A 151 -6.27 -21.30 -1.81
C PRO A 151 -7.27 -20.27 -1.23
N SER A 152 -6.81 -19.32 -0.43
CA SER A 152 -7.63 -18.46 0.41
C SER A 152 -7.01 -17.13 0.80
N SER A 153 -5.90 -16.68 0.21
CA SER A 153 -5.34 -15.36 0.54
C SER A 153 -6.26 -14.24 0.05
N SER A 154 -6.99 -13.64 0.99
CA SER A 154 -7.93 -12.57 0.71
C SER A 154 -7.56 -11.29 1.46
N PHE A 155 -8.15 -10.19 1.02
CA PHE A 155 -7.90 -8.86 1.55
C PHE A 155 -9.22 -8.19 1.92
N LEU A 156 -9.22 -7.46 3.03
CA LEU A 156 -10.32 -6.58 3.38
C LEU A 156 -10.18 -5.28 2.59
N MET A 157 -11.27 -4.81 1.99
CA MET A 157 -11.30 -3.60 1.16
C MET A 157 -12.58 -2.82 1.41
N PRO A 158 -12.52 -1.54 1.79
CA PRO A 158 -13.72 -0.74 1.95
C PRO A 158 -14.37 -0.45 0.60
N ASP A 159 -15.68 -0.23 0.59
CA ASP A 159 -16.38 0.17 -0.62
C ASP A 159 -15.95 1.58 -1.07
N ILE A 160 -15.94 2.54 -0.15
CA ILE A 160 -15.36 3.88 -0.37
C ILE A 160 -13.87 3.88 0.00
N SER A 161 -13.00 4.36 -0.89
CA SER A 161 -11.56 4.42 -0.60
C SER A 161 -11.24 5.35 0.58
N ARG A 162 -10.27 4.96 1.41
CA ARG A 162 -9.72 5.77 2.53
C ARG A 162 -8.37 6.41 2.19
N ILE A 163 -8.00 6.33 0.92
CA ILE A 163 -6.88 7.06 0.35
C ILE A 163 -7.31 7.67 -0.98
N PHE A 164 -6.62 8.74 -1.36
CA PHE A 164 -6.66 9.31 -2.69
C PHE A 164 -5.24 9.40 -3.21
N ARG A 165 -5.00 8.84 -4.40
CA ARG A 165 -3.71 9.01 -5.06
C ARG A 165 -3.74 10.29 -5.88
N ARG A 166 -2.73 11.15 -5.72
CA ARG A 166 -2.62 12.39 -6.50
C ARG A 166 -2.66 12.11 -8.02
N PRO A 167 -3.36 12.95 -8.80
CA PRO A 167 -3.42 12.81 -10.26
C PRO A 167 -2.03 12.74 -10.87
N ILE A 168 -1.91 12.05 -12.01
CA ILE A 168 -0.66 12.01 -12.76
C ILE A 168 -0.65 13.17 -13.73
N ASP A 169 0.31 14.08 -13.55
CA ASP A 169 0.58 15.15 -14.51
C ASP A 169 1.44 14.63 -15.67
N GLY A 170 0.97 14.89 -16.88
CA GLY A 170 1.39 14.22 -18.10
C GLY A 170 2.78 14.62 -18.60
N ASN A 171 3.76 13.74 -18.36
CA ASN A 171 4.91 13.55 -19.26
C ASN A 171 5.57 12.16 -19.12
N ARG A 172 4.82 11.16 -18.65
CA ARG A 172 5.31 9.77 -18.44
C ARG A 172 4.65 8.83 -19.45
N MET A 173 5.41 7.86 -19.97
CA MET A 173 4.89 6.82 -20.87
C MET A 173 3.67 6.12 -20.25
N ASN A 174 2.66 5.80 -21.08
CA ASN A 174 1.40 5.15 -20.71
C ASN A 174 0.35 6.04 -19.99
N THR A 175 0.35 7.35 -20.30
CA THR A 175 -0.52 8.39 -19.72
C THR A 175 -1.99 8.01 -19.70
N LYS A 176 -2.56 7.52 -20.81
CA LYS A 176 -4.01 7.27 -20.91
C LYS A 176 -4.55 6.22 -19.93
N TYR A 177 -3.84 5.10 -19.73
CA TYR A 177 -4.27 4.06 -18.79
C TYR A 177 -4.25 4.61 -17.36
N LEU A 178 -3.16 5.27 -16.99
CA LEU A 178 -2.97 5.78 -15.64
C LEU A 178 -3.88 6.98 -15.34
N GLU A 179 -4.14 7.85 -16.32
CA GLU A 179 -5.15 8.90 -16.26
C GLU A 179 -6.55 8.32 -16.05
N THR A 180 -6.89 7.26 -16.79
CA THR A 180 -8.20 6.58 -16.62
C THR A 180 -8.32 5.97 -15.23
N LEU A 181 -7.23 5.42 -14.69
CA LEU A 181 -7.22 4.78 -13.38
C LEU A 181 -7.24 5.79 -12.22
N PHE A 182 -6.49 6.88 -12.32
CA PHE A 182 -6.24 7.78 -11.18
C PHE A 182 -6.85 9.17 -11.31
N ASN A 183 -7.08 9.70 -12.51
CA ASN A 183 -7.54 11.08 -12.69
C ASN A 183 -9.08 11.21 -12.75
N ARG A 184 -9.81 10.09 -12.82
CA ARG A 184 -11.26 10.10 -12.68
C ARG A 184 -11.63 10.39 -11.23
N LYS A 185 -12.67 11.20 -11.03
CA LYS A 185 -13.18 11.50 -9.68
C LYS A 185 -13.68 10.24 -8.98
N ARG A 186 -13.41 10.17 -7.68
CA ARG A 186 -13.65 9.01 -6.83
C ARG A 186 -14.29 9.45 -5.53
N GLN A 187 -15.20 8.62 -5.04
CA GLN A 187 -15.71 8.77 -3.69
C GLN A 187 -14.57 8.40 -2.75
N THR A 188 -14.16 9.39 -1.96
CA THR A 188 -13.15 9.24 -0.93
C THR A 188 -13.71 9.82 0.35
N SER A 189 -13.33 9.25 1.49
CA SER A 189 -13.66 9.80 2.82
C SER A 189 -12.83 11.07 3.13
N LEU A 190 -12.50 11.87 2.13
CA LEU A 190 -11.71 13.10 2.23
C LEU A 190 -12.61 14.34 2.29
#